data_AF-A0A5N1ICZ0-F1
#
_entry.id   AF-A0A5N1ICZ0-F1
#
_cell.length_a   1.000
_cell.length_b   1.000
_cell.length_c   1.000
_cell.angle_alpha   90.00
_cell.angle_beta   90.00
_cell.angle_gamma   90.00
#
_symmetry.space_group_name_H-M   'P 1'
#
loop_
_entity.id
_entity.type
_entity.pdbx_description
1 polymer ?
#
loop_
_entity_poly.entity_id
_entity_poly.type
_entity_poly.pdbx_seq_one_letter_code
_entity_poly.pdbx_strand_id
1 'polypeptide(L)'
;MDVAEALARLKFLVRHNKFKMVRRTDKMAMPVSVPLAKELIRQLSIDDFVKHEPNRNNPLQFVWIFKTADEQKYETVKFFV
;
A
#
# COMPACT_ATOMS: atom_id res chain seq x y z
N MET A 1 6.72 14.17 -5.18
CA MET A 1 5.39 13.56 -5.30
C MET A 1 4.67 13.79 -4.00
N ASP A 2 3.48 14.38 -4.02
CA ASP A 2 2.65 14.58 -2.83
C ASP A 2 1.89 13.30 -2.44
N VAL A 3 1.42 13.20 -1.19
CA VAL A 3 0.64 12.05 -0.69
C VAL A 3 -0.63 11.83 -1.51
N ALA A 4 -1.33 12.90 -1.89
CA ALA A 4 -2.54 12.82 -2.71
C ALA A 4 -2.23 12.24 -4.09
N GLU A 5 -1.11 12.65 -4.68
CA GLU A 5 -0.64 12.19 -5.98
C GLU A 5 -0.22 10.71 -5.92
N ALA A 6 0.46 10.30 -4.84
CA ALA A 6 0.86 8.92 -4.60
C ALA A 6 -0.35 8.00 -4.42
N LEU A 7 -1.35 8.44 -3.66
CA LEU A 7 -2.60 7.70 -3.47
C LEU A 7 -3.39 7.60 -4.77
N ALA A 8 -3.49 8.69 -5.55
CA ALA A 8 -4.14 8.69 -6.85
C ALA A 8 -3.47 7.70 -7.82
N ARG A 9 -2.14 7.69 -7.86
CA ARG A 9 -1.35 6.75 -8.68
C ARG A 9 -1.54 5.31 -8.23
N LEU A 10 -1.57 5.05 -6.91
CA LEU A 10 -1.87 3.72 -6.36
C LEU A 10 -3.27 3.25 -6.80
N LYS A 11 -4.30 4.08 -6.59
CA LYS A 11 -5.68 3.76 -6.98
C LYS A 11 -5.80 3.51 -8.48
N PHE A 12 -5.07 4.26 -9.30
CA PHE A 12 -4.97 4.06 -10.74
C PHE A 12 -4.36 2.68 -11.08
N LEU A 13 -3.21 2.32 -10.49
CA LEU A 13 -2.56 1.03 -10.74
C LEU A 13 -3.43 -0.15 -10.32
N VAL A 14 -4.13 -0.04 -9.19
CA VAL A 14 -5.07 -1.06 -8.71
C VAL A 14 -6.25 -1.21 -9.68
N ARG A 15 -6.85 -0.09 -10.13
CA ARG A 15 -7.96 -0.09 -11.08
C ARG A 15 -7.59 -0.74 -12.42
N HIS A 16 -6.35 -0.52 -12.88
CA HIS A 16 -5.84 -1.10 -14.13
C HIS A 16 -5.20 -2.48 -13.95
N ASN A 17 -5.29 -3.09 -12.76
CA ASN A 17 -4.67 -4.37 -12.43
C ASN A 17 -3.14 -4.39 -12.68
N LYS A 18 -2.50 -3.22 -12.67
CA LYS A 18 -1.07 -2.99 -12.85
C LYS A 18 -0.36 -2.85 -11.50
N PHE A 19 -0.77 -3.65 -10.52
CA PHE A 19 -0.14 -3.69 -9.20
C PHE A 19 0.33 -5.10 -8.90
N LYS A 20 1.47 -5.22 -8.23
CA LYS A 20 2.04 -6.49 -7.80
C LYS A 20 2.07 -6.53 -6.28
N MET A 21 1.30 -7.45 -5.70
CA MET A 21 1.43 -7.74 -4.27
C MET A 21 2.66 -8.58 -4.04
N VAL A 22 3.60 -8.05 -3.28
CA VAL A 22 4.71 -8.82 -2.74
C VAL A 22 4.28 -9.33 -1.38
N ARG A 23 4.25 -10.66 -1.19
CA ARG A 23 3.98 -11.24 0.13
C ARG A 23 5.08 -10.79 1.08
N ARG A 24 4.70 -10.20 2.22
CA ARG A 24 5.66 -9.98 3.30
C ARG A 24 6.14 -11.34 3.80
N THR A 25 7.45 -11.48 3.94
CA THR A 25 8.11 -12.63 4.61
C THR A 25 8.07 -12.50 6.15
N ASP A 26 7.31 -11.53 6.66
CA ASP A 26 7.17 -11.28 8.09
C ASP A 26 6.27 -12.36 8.70
N LYS A 27 6.74 -13.06 9.75
CA LYS A 27 6.03 -14.19 10.38
C LYS A 27 4.64 -13.83 10.91
N MET A 28 4.37 -12.55 11.18
CA MET A 28 3.09 -12.05 11.69
C MET A 28 2.25 -11.35 10.62
N ALA A 29 2.73 -11.24 9.38
CA ALA A 29 1.96 -10.63 8.31
C ALA A 29 0.87 -11.60 7.84
N MET A 30 -0.38 -11.23 8.04
CA MET A 30 -1.49 -12.03 7.54
C MET A 30 -1.53 -11.99 6.00
N PRO A 31 -1.73 -13.14 5.34
CA PRO A 31 -1.89 -13.17 3.90
C PRO A 31 -3.20 -12.46 3.52
N VAL A 32 -3.06 -11.27 2.95
CA VAL A 32 -4.18 -10.52 2.39
C VAL A 32 -4.50 -11.10 1.01
N SER A 33 -5.76 -11.43 0.78
CA SER A 33 -6.22 -11.82 -0.56
C SER A 33 -6.13 -10.62 -1.50
N VAL A 34 -5.72 -10.85 -2.75
CA VAL A 34 -5.68 -9.82 -3.81
C VAL A 34 -6.98 -8.99 -3.90
N PRO A 35 -8.18 -9.59 -3.90
CA PRO A 35 -9.44 -8.80 -3.89
C PRO A 35 -9.60 -7.93 -2.64
N LEU A 36 -9.26 -8.44 -1.46
CA LEU A 36 -9.33 -7.66 -0.21
C LEU A 36 -8.36 -6.48 -0.25
N ALA A 37 -7.13 -6.69 -0.69
CA ALA A 37 -6.16 -5.61 -0.85
C ALA A 37 -6.65 -4.51 -1.82
N LYS A 38 -7.33 -4.89 -2.91
CA LYS A 38 -7.94 -3.91 -3.84
C LYS A 38 -9.03 -3.09 -3.16
N GLU A 39 -9.85 -3.73 -2.33
CA GLU A 39 -10.93 -3.07 -1.60
C GLU A 39 -10.39 -2.06 -0.59
N LEU A 40 -9.42 -2.49 0.23
CA LEU A 40 -8.72 -1.61 1.18
C LEU A 40 -8.10 -0.41 0.47
N ILE A 41 -7.40 -0.63 -0.65
CA ILE A 41 -6.78 0.46 -1.42
C ILE A 41 -7.82 1.43 -2.00
N ARG A 42 -9.02 0.95 -2.35
CA ARG A 42 -10.12 1.83 -2.79
C ARG A 42 -10.62 2.70 -1.65
N GLN A 43 -10.69 2.16 -0.44
CA GLN A 43 -11.15 2.85 0.77
C GLN A 43 -10.09 3.76 1.40
N LEU A 44 -8.80 3.54 1.13
CA LEU A 44 -7.71 4.39 1.62
C LEU A 44 -7.95 5.86 1.31
N SER A 45 -7.76 6.68 2.34
CA SER A 45 -7.75 8.13 2.29
C SER A 45 -6.35 8.67 2.58
N ILE A 46 -6.17 9.97 2.41
CA ILE A 46 -4.90 10.64 2.67
C ILE A 46 -4.58 10.59 4.18
N ASP A 47 -5.61 10.56 5.03
CA ASP A 47 -5.50 10.46 6.49
C ASP A 47 -4.89 9.12 6.96
N ASP A 48 -5.07 8.05 6.18
CA ASP A 48 -4.46 6.74 6.45
C ASP A 48 -2.95 6.72 6.14
N PHE A 49 -2.39 7.81 5.62
CA PHE A 49 -0.96 7.90 5.31
C PHE A 49 -0.13 8.00 6.59
N VAL A 50 0.80 7.08 6.76
CA VAL A 50 1.70 7.07 7.92
C VAL A 50 3.04 7.71 7.58
N LYS A 51 3.68 7.20 6.52
CA LYS A 51 5.01 7.66 6.07
C LYS A 51 5.36 7.10 4.70
N HIS A 52 6.35 7.71 4.07
CA HIS A 52 7.07 7.13 2.93
C HIS A 52 8.53 6.93 3.32
N GLU A 53 9.12 5.81 2.94
CA GLU A 53 10.52 5.48 3.23
C GLU A 53 11.25 5.13 1.93
N PRO A 54 12.51 5.52 1.75
CA PRO A 54 13.30 5.06 0.61
C PRO A 54 13.44 3.53 0.67
N ASN A 55 13.28 2.88 -0.48
CA ASN A 55 13.44 1.43 -0.57
C ASN A 55 14.92 1.07 -0.36
N ARG A 56 15.20 0.30 0.70
CA ARG A 56 16.56 -0.19 1.01
C ARG A 56 17.20 -0.97 -0.14
N ASN A 57 16.39 -1.61 -0.98
CA ASN A 57 16.86 -2.44 -2.10
C ASN A 57 17.02 -1.66 -3.41
N ASN A 58 16.40 -0.49 -3.53
CA ASN A 58 16.51 0.38 -4.69
C ASN A 58 16.26 1.84 -4.27
N PRO A 59 17.30 2.68 -4.17
CA PRO A 59 17.16 4.05 -3.67
C PRO A 59 16.31 4.97 -4.57
N LEU A 60 16.01 4.55 -5.81
CA LEU A 60 15.13 5.26 -6.73
C LEU A 60 13.65 4.97 -6.49
N GLN A 61 13.32 3.98 -5.64
CA GLN A 61 11.96 3.61 -5.32
C GLN A 61 11.59 4.06 -3.90
N PHE A 62 10.37 4.52 -3.74
CA PHE A 62 9.82 4.87 -2.44
C PHE A 62 8.77 3.86 -2.01
N VAL A 63 8.82 3.48 -0.75
CA VAL A 63 7.83 2.63 -0.08
C VAL A 63 6.86 3.54 0.63
N TRP A 64 5.64 3.63 0.12
CA TRP A 64 4.57 4.37 0.77
C TRP A 64 3.81 3.45 1.72
N ILE A 65 3.58 3.89 2.95
CA ILE A 65 2.93 3.12 4.01
C ILE A 65 1.63 3.79 4.39
N PHE A 66 0.54 3.06 4.15
CA PHE A 66 -0.81 3.42 4.59
C PHE A 66 -1.27 2.44 5.65
N LYS A 67 -2.01 2.93 6.64
CA LYS A 67 -2.54 2.16 7.77
C LYS A 67 -4.05 2.40 7.86
N THR A 68 -4.81 1.44 7.38
CA THR A 68 -6.26 1.42 7.50
C THR A 68 -6.69 0.75 8.80
N ALA A 69 -7.72 1.28 9.44
CA ALA A 69 -8.38 0.65 10.59
C ALA A 69 -9.56 -0.18 10.07
N ASP A 70 -9.29 -1.42 9.66
CA ASP A 70 -10.34 -2.42 9.56
C ASP A 70 -10.45 -3.13 10.92
N GLU A 71 -11.67 -3.32 11.43
CA GLU A 71 -12.06 -3.59 12.83
C GLU A 71 -11.30 -4.71 13.58
N GLN A 72 -10.39 -5.43 12.93
CA GLN A 72 -9.54 -6.42 13.59
C GLN A 72 -8.04 -6.36 13.25
N LYS A 73 -7.54 -5.63 12.24
CA LYS A 73 -6.13 -5.73 11.82
C LYS A 73 -5.56 -4.47 11.17
N TYR A 74 -4.37 -4.07 11.61
CA TYR A 74 -3.59 -3.04 10.94
C TYR A 74 -2.97 -3.58 9.66
N GLU A 75 -3.55 -3.27 8.52
CA GLU A 75 -3.02 -3.67 7.21
C GLU A 75 -2.09 -2.59 6.66
N THR A 76 -0.79 -2.92 6.57
CA THR A 76 0.21 -2.03 5.98
C THR A 76 0.33 -2.28 4.48
N VAL A 77 -0.22 -1.39 3.67
CA VAL A 77 -0.01 -1.42 2.22
C VAL A 77 1.33 -0.79 1.90
N LYS A 78 2.20 -1.52 1.20
CA LYS A 78 3.48 -1.05 0.66
C LYS A 78 3.41 -1.11 -0.87
N PHE A 79 3.64 0.00 -1.54
CA PHE A 79 3.83 0.01 -2.99
C PHE A 79 5.06 0.82 -3.36
N PHE A 80 5.63 0.47 -4.51
CA PHE A 80 6.82 1.08 -5.07
C PHE A 80 6.39 2.03 -6.20
N VAL A 81 6.83 3.28 -6.10
CA VAL A 81 6.68 4.30 -7.15
C VAL A 81 8.00 4.53 -7.83
#